data_AF-A0A960DZ81-F1
#
_entry.id   AF-A0A960DZ81-F1
#
_cell.length_a   1.000
_cell.length_b   1.000
_cell.length_c   1.000
_cell.angle_alpha   90.00
_cell.angle_beta   90.00
_cell.angle_gamma   90.00
#
_symmetry.space_group_name_H-M   'P 1'
#
loop_
_entity.id
_entity.type
_entity.pdbx_description
1 polymer ?
#
loop_
_entity_poly.entity_id
_entity_poly.type
_entity_poly.pdbx_seq_one_letter_code
_entity_poly.pdbx_strand_id
1 'polypeptide(L)'
;MRTERRIHIGAGAPARRHRRRRSPLLVALTSAVLLAMVGLAACGAPNDPGSAASTPSSGDLTISDLPLPAAARSAGGTATEGSTTSASYLVDGSSPAQILTFYDDRLPSLGWELEKPDAATGDGDADATWLQANSKLLISVEAHAGTGGDAGVITQLDLEITDQ
;
A
#
# COMPACT_ATOMS: atom_id res chain seq x y z
N MET A 1 -11.37 0.44 68.92
CA MET A 1 -11.21 -1.00 68.63
C MET A 1 -10.55 -1.15 67.27
N ARG A 2 -9.34 -1.72 67.26
CA ARG A 2 -8.54 -2.06 66.08
C ARG A 2 -9.10 -3.31 65.41
N THR A 3 -9.11 -3.36 64.08
CA THR A 3 -8.72 -4.58 63.35
C THR A 3 -8.14 -4.21 61.99
N GLU A 4 -6.81 -4.26 61.89
CA GLU A 4 -6.07 -4.32 60.64
C GLU A 4 -6.27 -5.70 59.99
N ARG A 5 -6.36 -5.77 58.66
CA ARG A 5 -6.10 -7.01 57.90
C ARG A 5 -5.13 -6.72 56.75
N ARG A 6 -3.85 -6.97 57.03
CA ARG A 6 -2.80 -7.31 56.05
C ARG A 6 -3.02 -8.75 55.59
N ILE A 7 -3.06 -9.02 54.27
CA ILE A 7 -2.75 -10.34 53.66
C ILE A 7 -2.22 -10.06 52.24
N HIS A 8 -0.90 -9.98 52.06
CA HIS A 8 0.05 -10.99 51.55
C HIS A 8 0.34 -10.91 50.04
N ILE A 9 1.55 -10.41 49.79
CA ILE A 9 2.31 -10.50 48.54
C ILE A 9 2.70 -11.97 48.35
N GLY A 10 2.19 -12.60 47.30
CA GLY A 10 2.64 -13.91 46.82
C GLY A 10 3.65 -13.74 45.70
N ALA A 11 4.92 -13.95 46.01
CA ALA A 11 6.01 -14.08 45.04
C ALA A 11 5.88 -15.43 44.30
N GLY A 12 5.71 -15.38 42.98
CA GLY A 12 5.77 -16.53 42.08
C GLY A 12 6.99 -16.43 41.16
N ALA A 13 7.89 -17.40 41.27
CA ALA A 13 9.21 -17.47 40.64
C ALA A 13 9.19 -17.54 39.09
N PRO A 14 10.31 -17.19 38.42
CA PRO A 14 10.41 -17.14 36.96
C PRO A 14 10.53 -18.52 36.32
N ALA A 15 9.67 -18.82 35.34
CA ALA A 15 9.78 -20.01 34.51
C ALA A 15 10.85 -19.83 33.42
N ARG A 16 12.07 -20.30 33.70
CA ARG A 16 13.06 -20.67 32.67
C ARG A 16 12.62 -21.98 32.01
N ARG A 17 12.38 -22.00 30.69
CA ARG A 17 12.64 -23.19 29.85
C ARG A 17 13.15 -22.82 28.46
N HIS A 18 14.44 -23.13 28.30
CA HIS A 18 15.08 -23.77 27.15
C HIS A 18 15.09 -23.12 25.75
N ARG A 19 16.27 -22.54 25.47
CA ARG A 19 17.04 -22.57 24.21
C ARG A 19 16.48 -23.49 23.10
N ARG A 20 16.24 -22.90 21.93
CA ARG A 20 16.81 -23.42 20.68
C ARG A 20 17.83 -22.41 20.13
N ARG A 21 19.10 -22.81 20.24
CA ARG A 21 20.21 -22.30 19.41
C ARG A 21 20.08 -22.88 18.00
N ARG A 22 20.76 -22.24 17.05
CA ARG A 22 21.04 -22.61 15.63
C ARG A 22 20.10 -21.85 14.69
N SER A 23 20.55 -21.02 13.73
CA SER A 23 21.91 -20.83 13.19
C SER A 23 21.92 -19.60 12.27
N PRO A 24 22.93 -18.71 12.34
CA PRO A 24 23.24 -17.75 11.28
C PRO A 24 24.28 -18.39 10.37
N LEU A 25 23.92 -18.76 9.14
CA LEU A 25 24.84 -19.02 8.03
C LEU A 25 24.05 -19.36 6.77
N LEU A 26 24.41 -18.65 5.69
CA LEU A 26 24.37 -19.09 4.29
C LEU A 26 23.02 -19.16 3.60
N VAL A 27 22.67 -18.07 2.89
CA VAL A 27 22.43 -18.17 1.45
C VAL A 27 23.12 -16.98 0.78
N ALA A 28 24.40 -17.16 0.46
CA ALA A 28 25.09 -16.43 -0.58
C ALA A 28 25.34 -17.43 -1.70
N LEU A 29 24.71 -17.26 -2.86
CA LEU A 29 25.09 -17.90 -4.13
C LEU A 29 24.46 -17.04 -5.26
N THR A 30 25.20 -16.07 -5.81
CA THR A 30 26.06 -16.20 -7.02
C THR A 30 25.28 -16.25 -8.33
N SER A 31 25.43 -15.23 -9.18
CA SER A 31 26.26 -15.34 -10.40
C SER A 31 25.90 -14.25 -11.40
N ALA A 32 26.80 -13.28 -11.55
CA ALA A 32 26.93 -12.48 -12.75
C ALA A 32 27.35 -13.40 -13.91
N VAL A 33 26.63 -13.35 -15.03
CA VAL A 33 27.12 -13.84 -16.32
C VAL A 33 26.86 -12.75 -17.36
N LEU A 34 27.97 -12.13 -17.77
CA LEU A 34 28.14 -11.36 -19.00
C LEU A 34 27.62 -12.15 -20.21
N LEU A 35 27.10 -11.47 -21.24
CA LEU A 35 27.85 -11.33 -22.51
C LEU A 35 27.17 -10.35 -23.46
N ALA A 36 27.99 -9.45 -23.99
CA ALA A 36 27.71 -8.61 -25.13
C ALA A 36 27.46 -9.44 -26.40
N MET A 37 26.49 -9.01 -27.20
CA MET A 37 26.46 -9.28 -28.65
C MET A 37 26.06 -7.99 -29.36
N VAL A 38 27.08 -7.36 -29.93
CA VAL A 38 26.98 -6.37 -31.01
C VAL A 38 26.48 -7.12 -32.24
N GLY A 39 25.34 -6.72 -32.79
CA GLY A 39 24.85 -7.15 -34.09
C GLY A 39 24.61 -5.92 -34.97
N LEU A 40 25.54 -5.67 -35.88
CA LEU A 40 25.46 -4.63 -36.91
C LEU A 40 24.55 -5.06 -38.07
N ALA A 41 23.84 -4.06 -38.63
CA ALA A 41 23.38 -3.93 -40.03
C ALA A 41 22.10 -4.67 -40.49
N ALA A 42 21.05 -3.86 -40.76
CA ALA A 42 20.30 -3.93 -42.00
C ALA A 42 19.70 -2.54 -42.33
N CYS A 43 20.27 -1.88 -43.34
CA CYS A 43 19.64 -0.80 -44.09
C CYS A 43 18.58 -1.41 -45.01
N GLY A 44 17.33 -0.90 -45.04
CA GLY A 44 16.36 -1.37 -46.02
C GLY A 44 14.94 -0.82 -45.89
N ALA A 45 14.70 0.26 -46.63
CA ALA A 45 13.43 0.74 -47.21
C ALA A 45 12.42 1.54 -46.33
N PRO A 46 11.89 2.66 -46.88
CA PRO A 46 10.90 3.52 -46.25
C PRO A 46 9.46 3.07 -46.57
N ASN A 47 8.50 3.63 -45.83
CA ASN A 47 7.04 3.64 -46.02
C ASN A 47 6.23 2.61 -45.21
N ASP A 48 5.84 3.02 -44.00
CA ASP A 48 4.45 3.36 -43.68
C ASP A 48 4.43 4.02 -42.29
N PRO A 49 3.95 5.27 -42.11
CA PRO A 49 3.60 5.76 -40.78
C PRO A 49 2.26 5.14 -40.36
N GLY A 50 2.23 3.81 -40.27
CA GLY A 50 1.22 3.10 -39.52
C GLY A 50 1.41 3.49 -38.07
N SER A 51 0.53 4.37 -37.60
CA SER A 51 0.47 4.91 -36.24
C SER A 51 0.97 3.88 -35.24
N ALA A 52 2.20 4.08 -34.76
CA ALA A 52 2.62 3.48 -33.52
C ALA A 52 1.57 3.90 -32.51
N ALA A 53 0.77 2.95 -32.04
CA ALA A 53 -0.10 3.16 -30.90
C ALA A 53 0.80 3.76 -29.83
N SER A 54 0.46 4.97 -29.36
CA SER A 54 1.18 5.60 -28.27
C SER A 54 1.26 4.57 -27.16
N THR A 55 2.46 4.04 -26.89
CA THR A 55 2.74 3.40 -25.61
C THR A 55 2.28 4.45 -24.59
N PRO A 56 1.37 4.13 -23.65
CA PRO A 56 1.05 5.08 -22.60
C PRO A 56 2.39 5.45 -21.97
N SER A 57 2.78 6.71 -22.16
CA SER A 57 3.91 7.24 -21.42
C SER A 57 3.56 6.97 -19.96
N SER A 58 4.44 6.33 -19.21
CA SER A 58 4.40 6.30 -17.74
C SER A 58 4.60 7.71 -17.16
N GLY A 59 4.05 8.72 -17.82
CA GLY A 59 4.13 10.12 -17.46
C GLY A 59 3.15 10.36 -16.34
N ASP A 60 3.67 10.86 -15.23
CA ASP A 60 2.97 11.45 -14.09
C ASP A 60 1.51 11.03 -13.97
N LEU A 61 1.29 9.81 -13.48
CA LEU A 61 -0.03 9.46 -12.97
C LEU A 61 -0.26 10.31 -11.72
N THR A 62 -1.24 11.20 -11.79
CA THR A 62 -1.64 12.01 -10.65
C THR A 62 -2.69 11.29 -9.81
N ILE A 63 -2.97 11.80 -8.62
CA ILE A 63 -4.06 11.28 -7.77
C ILE A 63 -5.41 11.24 -8.51
N SER A 64 -5.64 12.16 -9.45
CA SER A 64 -6.89 12.21 -10.22
C SER A 64 -7.02 11.09 -11.25
N ASP A 65 -5.92 10.45 -11.61
CA ASP A 65 -5.87 9.34 -12.57
C ASP A 65 -6.04 7.97 -11.89
N LEU A 66 -6.02 7.94 -10.55
CA LEU A 66 -6.22 6.71 -9.80
C LEU A 66 -7.68 6.24 -9.88
N PRO A 67 -7.91 4.92 -9.98
CA PRO A 67 -9.26 4.37 -9.98
C PRO A 67 -9.89 4.60 -8.60
N LEU A 68 -11.13 5.08 -8.58
CA LEU A 68 -11.88 5.26 -7.33
C LEU A 68 -12.99 4.20 -7.21
N PRO A 69 -13.27 3.68 -6.00
CA PRO A 69 -14.45 2.85 -5.75
C PRO A 69 -15.74 3.58 -6.18
N ALA A 70 -16.71 2.85 -6.73
CA ALA A 70 -17.92 3.46 -7.28
C ALA A 70 -18.75 4.28 -6.26
N ALA A 71 -18.65 3.93 -4.97
CA ALA A 71 -19.30 4.63 -3.87
C ALA A 71 -18.44 5.73 -3.23
N ALA A 72 -17.26 6.02 -3.79
CA ALA A 72 -16.37 7.05 -3.27
C ALA A 72 -16.92 8.45 -3.57
N ARG A 73 -16.95 9.29 -2.54
CA ARG A 73 -17.29 10.72 -2.63
C ARG A 73 -16.19 11.54 -2.02
N SER A 74 -15.83 12.66 -2.66
CA SER A 74 -14.75 13.53 -2.15
C SER A 74 -15.07 14.03 -0.75
N ALA A 75 -14.14 13.88 0.19
CA ALA A 75 -14.21 14.42 1.55
C ALA A 75 -13.57 15.82 1.64
N GLY A 76 -12.97 16.30 0.56
CA GLY A 76 -12.28 17.59 0.50
C GLY A 76 -11.79 17.93 -0.91
N GLY A 77 -10.78 18.79 -0.99
CA GLY A 77 -10.00 19.00 -2.22
C GLY A 77 -8.70 18.20 -2.19
N THR A 78 -8.00 18.18 -3.31
CA THR A 78 -6.61 17.72 -3.37
C THR A 78 -5.69 18.74 -2.69
N ALA A 79 -4.74 18.28 -1.88
CA ALA A 79 -3.68 19.11 -1.29
C ALA A 79 -2.32 18.69 -1.84
N THR A 80 -1.41 19.65 -2.01
CA THR A 80 -0.02 19.37 -2.42
C THR A 80 0.94 20.10 -1.48
N GLU A 81 1.84 19.36 -0.87
CA GLU A 81 2.90 19.86 0.00
C GLU A 81 4.24 19.23 -0.39
N GLY A 82 5.19 20.05 -0.84
CA GLY A 82 6.47 19.54 -1.35
C GLY A 82 6.28 18.67 -2.60
N SER A 83 6.80 17.43 -2.56
CA SER A 83 6.61 16.41 -3.59
C SER A 83 5.45 15.46 -3.30
N THR A 84 4.62 15.78 -2.31
CA THR A 84 3.48 14.95 -1.90
C THR A 84 2.17 15.60 -2.32
N THR A 85 1.32 14.85 -3.01
CA THR A 85 -0.08 15.21 -3.28
C THR A 85 -0.99 14.23 -2.55
N SER A 86 -2.05 14.74 -1.90
CA SER A 86 -3.01 13.92 -1.16
C SER A 86 -4.47 14.26 -1.51
N ALA A 87 -5.35 13.28 -1.34
CA ALA A 87 -6.80 13.43 -1.47
C ALA A 87 -7.54 12.47 -0.55
N SER A 88 -8.68 12.92 -0.03
CA SER A 88 -9.51 12.18 0.90
C SER A 88 -10.90 11.94 0.34
N TYR A 89 -11.43 10.74 0.58
CA TYR A 89 -12.73 10.27 0.11
C TYR A 89 -13.48 9.55 1.25
N LEU A 90 -14.80 9.60 1.20
CA LEU A 90 -15.66 8.72 1.99
C LEU A 90 -16.23 7.64 1.07
N VAL A 91 -16.23 6.40 1.50
CA VAL A 91 -16.75 5.26 0.75
C VAL A 91 -17.83 4.58 1.59
N ASP A 92 -19.08 4.72 1.15
CA ASP A 92 -20.21 4.15 1.86
C ASP A 92 -20.35 2.64 1.55
N GLY A 93 -20.54 1.82 2.58
CA GLY A 93 -20.88 0.40 2.43
C GLY A 93 -19.73 -0.53 2.00
N SER A 94 -18.49 -0.04 1.94
CA SER A 94 -17.30 -0.87 1.67
C SER A 94 -16.42 -0.92 2.92
N SER A 95 -15.92 -2.11 3.28
CA SER A 95 -14.94 -2.24 4.36
C SER A 95 -13.53 -1.84 3.89
N PRO A 96 -12.62 -1.50 4.82
CA PRO A 96 -11.21 -1.25 4.51
C PRO A 96 -10.57 -2.34 3.65
N ALA A 97 -10.77 -3.62 3.99
CA ALA A 97 -10.25 -4.75 3.23
C ALA A 97 -10.80 -4.83 1.78
N GLN A 98 -12.07 -4.48 1.56
CA GLN A 98 -12.65 -4.45 0.22
C GLN A 98 -12.05 -3.32 -0.63
N ILE A 99 -11.76 -2.17 -0.03
CA ILE A 99 -11.13 -1.05 -0.73
C ILE A 99 -9.69 -1.37 -1.10
N LEU A 100 -8.92 -1.99 -0.19
CA LEU A 100 -7.55 -2.41 -0.52
C LEU A 100 -7.51 -3.49 -1.60
N THR A 101 -8.43 -4.46 -1.54
CA THR A 101 -8.60 -5.46 -2.63
C THR A 101 -8.91 -4.79 -3.97
N PHE A 102 -9.77 -3.76 -3.96
CA PHE A 102 -10.08 -2.98 -5.17
C PHE A 102 -8.84 -2.34 -5.79
N TYR A 103 -7.90 -1.84 -4.97
CA TYR A 103 -6.65 -1.26 -5.47
C TYR A 103 -5.64 -2.32 -5.91
N ASP A 104 -5.53 -3.44 -5.17
CA ASP A 104 -4.67 -4.57 -5.55
C ASP A 104 -5.05 -5.13 -6.95
N ASP A 105 -6.34 -5.16 -7.28
CA ASP A 105 -6.83 -5.62 -8.59
C ASP A 105 -6.56 -4.62 -9.73
N ARG A 106 -6.52 -3.31 -9.45
CA ARG A 106 -6.55 -2.26 -10.49
C ARG A 106 -5.21 -1.57 -10.72
N LEU A 107 -4.46 -1.32 -9.66
CA LEU A 107 -3.18 -0.61 -9.71
C LEU A 107 -2.12 -1.32 -10.57
N PRO A 108 -2.04 -2.67 -10.63
CA PRO A 108 -1.11 -3.36 -11.53
C PRO A 108 -1.33 -3.04 -13.01
N SER A 109 -2.58 -2.79 -13.43
CA SER A 109 -2.90 -2.41 -14.82
C SER A 109 -2.37 -1.01 -15.18
N LEU A 110 -2.09 -0.19 -14.18
CA LEU A 110 -1.50 1.13 -14.31
C LEU A 110 0.01 1.11 -14.10
N GLY A 111 0.61 -0.04 -13.78
CA GLY A 111 2.06 -0.20 -13.58
C GLY A 111 2.55 0.05 -12.15
N TRP A 112 1.65 0.06 -11.17
CA TRP A 112 2.00 0.10 -9.75
C TRP A 112 2.23 -1.31 -9.20
N GLU A 113 3.24 -1.45 -8.35
CA GLU A 113 3.59 -2.71 -7.69
C GLU A 113 3.46 -2.56 -6.17
N LEU A 114 2.84 -3.55 -5.51
CA LEU A 114 2.67 -3.55 -4.06
C LEU A 114 4.04 -3.75 -3.38
N GLU A 115 4.51 -2.74 -2.62
CA GLU A 115 5.76 -2.82 -1.87
C GLU A 115 5.54 -3.50 -0.50
N LYS A 116 4.49 -3.06 0.21
CA LYS A 116 4.21 -3.51 1.57
C LYS A 116 2.74 -3.93 1.68
N PRO A 117 2.47 -5.23 1.96
CA PRO A 117 1.11 -5.70 2.18
C PRO A 117 0.57 -5.22 3.53
N ASP A 118 -0.74 -5.05 3.58
CA ASP A 118 -1.58 -4.56 4.68
C ASP A 118 -0.96 -4.77 6.06
N ALA A 119 -0.55 -3.67 6.69
CA ALA A 119 -0.40 -3.68 8.13
C ALA A 119 -1.79 -3.38 8.70
N ALA A 120 -2.49 -4.42 9.17
CA ALA A 120 -3.67 -4.20 10.02
C ALA A 120 -3.21 -3.35 11.22
N THR A 121 -3.61 -2.08 11.24
CA THR A 121 -3.14 -1.09 12.23
C THR A 121 -3.89 -1.20 13.55
N GLY A 122 -4.91 -2.07 13.61
CA GLY A 122 -5.83 -2.20 14.74
C GLY A 122 -7.18 -1.56 14.41
N ASP A 123 -8.23 -1.89 15.18
CA ASP A 123 -9.56 -1.27 15.14
C ASP A 123 -10.35 -1.28 13.80
N GLY A 124 -9.83 -1.96 12.77
CA GLY A 124 -10.47 -2.06 11.46
C GLY A 124 -9.74 -1.29 10.37
N ASP A 125 -8.71 -0.54 10.74
CA ASP A 125 -7.93 0.29 9.82
C ASP A 125 -6.86 -0.52 9.10
N ALA A 126 -6.51 -0.08 7.90
CA ALA A 126 -5.48 -0.71 7.11
C ALA A 126 -4.75 0.30 6.21
N ASP A 127 -3.44 0.09 6.07
CA ASP A 127 -2.59 0.86 5.17
C ASP A 127 -1.82 -0.07 4.24
N ALA A 128 -1.68 0.34 2.99
CA ALA A 128 -0.86 -0.35 2.00
C ALA A 128 -0.10 0.64 1.11
N THR A 129 1.05 0.22 0.61
CA THR A 129 1.97 1.06 -0.17
C THR A 129 2.30 0.41 -1.51
N TRP A 130 2.11 1.17 -2.58
CA TRP A 130 2.49 0.81 -3.94
C TRP A 130 3.61 1.72 -4.45
N LEU A 131 4.42 1.17 -5.35
CA LEU A 131 5.50 1.88 -6.04
C LEU A 131 5.29 1.86 -7.54
N GLN A 132 5.65 2.96 -8.19
CA GLN A 132 5.70 3.03 -9.64
C GLN A 132 6.82 3.98 -10.07
N ALA A 133 7.81 3.47 -10.80
CA ALA A 133 8.95 4.27 -11.27
C ALA A 133 9.60 5.10 -10.14
N ASN A 134 9.35 6.41 -10.10
CA ASN A 134 9.86 7.34 -9.09
C ASN A 134 8.76 7.85 -8.15
N SER A 135 7.62 7.18 -8.06
CA SER A 135 6.49 7.61 -7.23
C SER A 135 6.10 6.50 -6.26
N LYS A 136 5.65 6.92 -5.07
CA LYS A 136 5.12 6.05 -4.03
C LYS A 136 3.69 6.46 -3.72
N LEU A 137 2.78 5.51 -3.71
CA LEU A 137 1.37 5.68 -3.35
C LEU A 137 1.11 5.01 -2.00
N LEU A 138 0.74 5.80 -1.00
CA LEU A 138 0.19 5.32 0.26
C LEU A 138 -1.34 5.40 0.18
N ILE A 139 -1.99 4.27 0.49
CA ILE A 139 -3.44 4.19 0.64
C ILE A 139 -3.72 3.85 2.09
N SER A 140 -4.44 4.75 2.75
CA SER A 140 -4.91 4.57 4.13
C SER A 140 -6.43 4.47 4.13
N VAL A 141 -6.95 3.46 4.83
CA VAL A 141 -8.39 3.23 4.97
C VAL A 141 -8.76 3.08 6.44
N GLU A 142 -9.71 3.91 6.88
CA GLU A 142 -10.18 3.97 8.26
C GLU A 142 -11.69 3.71 8.32
N ALA A 143 -12.12 2.75 9.14
CA ALA A 143 -13.54 2.42 9.27
C ALA A 143 -14.23 3.32 10.31
N HIS A 144 -15.22 4.09 9.88
CA HIS A 144 -16.05 4.91 10.75
C HIS A 144 -17.44 4.28 10.95
N ALA A 145 -17.91 4.29 12.19
CA ALA A 145 -19.31 3.97 12.47
C ALA A 145 -20.20 5.07 11.86
N GLY A 146 -21.13 4.67 10.99
CA GLY A 146 -22.10 5.59 10.43
C GLY A 146 -22.95 6.23 11.54
N THR A 147 -23.15 7.54 11.49
CA THR A 147 -23.73 8.33 12.60
C THR A 147 -25.27 8.33 12.65
N GLY A 148 -25.94 7.38 11.98
CA GLY A 148 -27.41 7.31 11.88
C GLY A 148 -27.96 5.92 12.20
N GLY A 149 -29.24 5.84 12.62
CA GLY A 149 -29.89 4.62 13.09
C GLY A 149 -30.00 3.46 12.07
N ASP A 150 -29.69 3.70 10.79
CA ASP A 150 -29.57 2.72 9.70
C ASP A 150 -28.17 2.72 9.05
N ALA A 151 -27.19 3.37 9.67
CA ALA A 151 -25.97 3.74 8.97
C ALA A 151 -25.02 2.54 8.87
N GLY A 152 -24.84 2.07 7.63
CA GLY A 152 -23.77 1.16 7.28
C GLY A 152 -22.39 1.73 7.60
N VAL A 153 -21.36 0.90 7.46
CA VAL A 153 -19.96 1.32 7.62
C VAL A 153 -19.65 2.41 6.59
N ILE A 154 -19.10 3.53 7.05
CA ILE A 154 -18.51 4.56 6.19
C ILE A 154 -17.00 4.40 6.34
N THR A 155 -16.29 4.15 5.25
CA THR A 155 -14.83 4.04 5.30
C THR A 155 -14.22 5.31 4.72
N GLN A 156 -13.36 5.97 5.50
CA GLN A 156 -12.52 7.04 4.98
C GLN A 156 -11.37 6.41 4.20
N LEU A 157 -11.11 6.95 3.01
CA LEU A 157 -10.05 6.55 2.11
C LEU A 157 -9.18 7.77 1.86
N ASP A 158 -7.93 7.69 2.29
CA ASP A 158 -6.90 8.70 2.05
C ASP A 158 -5.87 8.16 1.06
N LEU A 159 -5.61 8.94 0.02
CA LEU A 159 -4.63 8.66 -1.01
C LEU A 159 -3.51 9.69 -0.91
N GLU A 160 -2.27 9.22 -0.93
CA GLU A 160 -1.08 10.07 -0.92
C GLU A 160 -0.07 9.58 -1.96
N ILE A 161 0.26 10.41 -2.94
CA ILE A 161 1.35 10.16 -3.89
C ILE A 161 2.54 11.05 -3.52
N THR A 162 3.72 10.44 -3.39
CA THR A 162 4.99 11.13 -3.20
C THR A 162 5.95 10.84 -4.35
N ASP A 163 6.43 11.88 -5.03
CA ASP A 163 7.52 11.76 -5.99
C ASP A 163 8.88 11.68 -5.26
N GLN A 164 9.73 10.75 -5.70
CA GLN A 164 11.02 10.36 -5.14
C GLN A 164 12.21 10.84 -5.99
#